data_AF-A0A7S3YYG1-F1
#
_entry.id   AF-A0A7S3YYG1-F1
#
_cell.length_a   1.000
_cell.length_b   1.000
_cell.length_c   1.000
_cell.angle_alpha   90.00
_cell.angle_beta   90.00
_cell.angle_gamma   90.00
#
_symmetry.space_group_name_H-M   'P 1'
#
loop_
_entity.id
_entity.type
_entity.pdbx_description
1 polymer ?
#
loop_
_entity_poly.entity_id
_entity_poly.type
_entity_poly.pdbx_seq_one_letter_code
_entity_poly.pdbx_strand_id
1 'polypeptide(L)'
;MAGGRMVYSGELKETLSFFAAKGHPCKPMFNPSDHFLDIISDKKTADTFADAYALIEGKHNIGTGSSAKGQTAASITGSSPAAHRATAIVSWCEQFRALALRRVRQWWRDPVMLVSELAQYIILGLFLGSLFRPLSQNATDGPFERYSAIFFILACLCFTPMFTVITYFEVERPLLRKETATRMYTMSAYYIAMSVVVLLVETVLILLFSITTYYLIGFRSGAENFFLHYLVLWLFMLICETFGLIFSALCPSTTVAIIAATGPVIILMSLSGFLTTSTPVYYEWTTWINFFHYTLVSLIDIEMRGQEFTRQDGSTVMGEDLVRDNLKNGLSLATNIAILIAYLMFFRIIGYLLVLPYRNAASQDDADDVDKASEETNSRATNSRATSSSAGDVAGGSVVALTGPNRGATSLAVMEEGKTAY
;
A
#
# COMPACT_ATOMS: atom_id res chain seq x y z
N MET A 1 30.33 14.68 -9.72
CA MET A 1 29.53 14.60 -10.96
C MET A 1 28.59 15.78 -10.98
N ALA A 2 28.21 16.27 -12.15
CA ALA A 2 27.24 17.36 -12.31
C ALA A 2 26.37 17.06 -13.53
N GLY A 3 25.05 17.19 -13.40
CA GLY A 3 24.10 16.90 -14.47
C GLY A 3 24.22 15.50 -15.09
N GLY A 4 24.51 14.48 -14.28
CA GLY A 4 24.73 13.11 -14.75
C GLY A 4 26.08 12.85 -15.44
N ARG A 5 26.93 13.87 -15.60
CA ARG A 5 28.25 13.74 -16.23
C ARG A 5 29.38 13.71 -15.20
N MET A 6 30.41 12.91 -15.50
CA MET A 6 31.60 12.83 -14.66
C MET A 6 32.50 14.06 -14.91
N VAL A 7 32.74 14.82 -13.84
CA VAL A 7 33.54 16.06 -13.88
C VAL A 7 35.00 15.77 -13.52
N TYR A 8 35.22 14.89 -12.55
CA TYR A 8 36.54 14.44 -12.11
C TYR A 8 36.39 13.14 -11.31
N SER A 9 37.30 12.19 -11.50
CA SER A 9 37.48 10.99 -10.68
C SER A 9 38.97 10.65 -10.61
N GLY A 10 39.56 10.68 -9.42
CA GLY A 10 41.01 10.53 -9.26
C GLY A 10 41.49 10.85 -7.85
N GLU A 11 42.81 10.94 -7.67
CA GLU A 11 43.40 11.26 -6.37
C GLU A 11 43.07 12.71 -5.96
N LEU A 12 42.79 12.93 -4.67
CA LEU A 12 42.43 14.24 -4.12
C LEU A 12 43.53 15.30 -4.32
N LYS A 13 44.80 14.89 -4.30
CA LYS A 13 45.95 15.80 -4.48
C LYS A 13 45.99 16.39 -5.88
N GLU A 14 45.58 15.61 -6.88
CA GLU A 14 45.57 16.01 -8.28
C GLU A 14 44.34 16.85 -8.61
N THR A 15 43.25 16.72 -7.84
CA THR A 15 42.01 17.49 -8.03
C THR A 15 42.24 18.99 -8.00
N LEU A 16 42.99 19.49 -7.01
CA LEU A 16 43.30 20.92 -6.91
C LEU A 16 44.10 21.42 -8.12
N SER A 17 45.05 20.61 -8.59
CA SER A 17 45.85 20.95 -9.78
C SER A 17 45.01 20.95 -11.06
N PHE A 18 44.02 20.05 -11.17
CA PHE A 18 43.09 19.97 -12.29
C PHE A 18 42.18 21.19 -12.39
N PHE A 19 41.54 21.60 -11.29
CA PHE A 19 40.70 22.80 -11.26
C PHE A 19 41.52 24.09 -11.41
N ALA A 20 42.73 24.13 -10.84
CA ALA A 20 43.65 25.25 -11.02
C ALA A 20 44.14 25.39 -12.48
N ALA A 21 44.47 24.28 -13.15
CA ALA A 21 44.91 24.27 -14.55
C ALA A 21 43.84 24.77 -15.53
N LYS A 22 42.56 24.73 -15.12
CA LYS A 22 41.41 25.20 -15.90
C LYS A 22 40.91 26.59 -15.47
N GLY A 23 41.72 27.32 -14.70
CA GLY A 23 41.46 28.73 -14.39
C GLY A 23 40.66 28.98 -13.11
N HIS A 24 40.43 27.94 -12.28
CA HIS A 24 39.72 28.07 -11.01
C HIS A 24 40.56 27.61 -9.81
N PRO A 25 41.66 28.33 -9.47
CA PRO A 25 42.46 28.02 -8.30
C PRO A 25 41.65 28.23 -7.01
N CYS A 26 41.81 27.32 -6.04
CA CYS A 26 41.18 27.45 -4.73
C CYS A 26 41.83 28.61 -3.96
N LYS A 27 41.01 29.48 -3.35
CA LYS A 27 41.51 30.56 -2.48
C LYS A 27 42.15 29.97 -1.21
N PRO A 28 43.21 30.59 -0.67
CA PRO A 28 43.79 30.17 0.61
C PRO A 28 42.75 30.36 1.73
N MET A 29 42.61 29.35 2.60
CA MET A 29 41.59 29.23 3.67
C MET A 29 40.14 28.99 3.25
N PHE A 30 39.89 28.59 2.00
CA PHE A 30 38.57 28.13 1.58
C PHE A 30 38.50 26.59 1.55
N ASN A 31 37.36 26.01 1.92
CA ASN A 31 37.16 24.56 1.89
C ASN A 31 37.18 24.06 0.42
N PRO A 32 38.12 23.17 0.05
CA PRO A 32 38.21 22.67 -1.32
C PRO A 32 36.93 22.01 -1.82
N SER A 33 36.22 21.29 -0.96
CA SER A 33 34.96 20.62 -1.34
C SER A 33 33.88 21.61 -1.73
N ASP A 34 33.73 22.69 -0.97
CA ASP A 34 32.76 23.76 -1.28
C ASP A 34 33.19 24.51 -2.55
N HIS A 35 34.49 24.70 -2.78
CA HIS A 35 35.01 25.32 -4.01
C HIS A 35 34.65 24.51 -5.25
N PHE A 36 34.79 23.19 -5.16
CA PHE A 36 34.41 22.30 -6.26
C PHE A 36 32.90 22.33 -6.49
N LEU A 37 32.09 22.33 -5.42
CA LEU A 37 30.63 22.43 -5.51
C LEU A 37 30.18 23.75 -6.15
N ASP A 38 30.79 24.87 -5.78
CA ASP A 38 30.52 26.18 -6.38
C ASP A 38 30.84 26.20 -7.87
N ILE A 39 31.99 25.64 -8.28
CA ILE A 39 32.40 25.60 -9.70
C ILE A 39 31.46 24.72 -10.53
N ILE A 40 31.03 23.58 -10.00
CA ILE A 40 30.16 22.65 -10.73
C ILE A 40 28.67 23.00 -10.61
N SER A 41 28.32 23.99 -9.78
CA SER A 41 26.95 24.50 -9.68
C SER A 41 26.54 25.32 -10.90
N ASP A 42 27.47 26.02 -11.55
CA ASP A 42 27.24 26.62 -12.86
C ASP A 42 27.31 25.53 -13.94
N LYS A 43 26.22 25.41 -14.69
CA LYS A 43 26.07 24.34 -15.68
C LYS A 43 27.08 24.48 -16.83
N LYS A 44 27.40 25.72 -17.22
CA LYS A 44 28.33 25.96 -18.36
C LYS A 44 29.75 25.54 -18.01
N THR A 45 30.21 25.87 -16.80
CA THR A 45 31.50 25.42 -16.28
C THR A 45 31.50 23.91 -16.09
N ALA A 46 30.46 23.35 -15.46
CA ALA A 46 30.33 21.90 -15.24
C ALA A 46 30.44 21.08 -16.54
N ASP A 47 29.75 21.49 -17.61
CA ASP A 47 29.82 20.83 -18.92
C ASP A 47 31.22 20.93 -19.55
N THR A 48 31.87 22.10 -19.43
CA THR A 48 33.24 22.33 -19.93
C THR A 48 34.25 21.45 -19.21
N PHE A 49 34.12 21.28 -17.91
CA PHE A 49 34.96 20.39 -17.11
C PHE A 49 34.67 18.91 -17.41
N ALA A 50 33.40 18.54 -17.59
CA ALA A 50 33.02 17.18 -17.95
C ALA A 50 33.54 16.78 -19.35
N ASP A 51 33.48 17.67 -20.34
CA ASP A 51 34.07 17.46 -21.67
C ASP A 51 35.59 17.34 -21.61
N ALA A 52 36.23 18.21 -20.81
CA ALA A 52 37.68 18.16 -20.62
C ALA A 52 38.12 16.86 -19.95
N TYR A 53 37.38 16.41 -18.93
CA TYR A 53 37.66 15.17 -18.23
C TYR A 53 37.40 13.94 -19.11
N ALA A 54 36.31 13.93 -19.89
CA ALA A 54 36.03 12.88 -20.87
C ALA A 54 37.11 12.79 -21.97
N LEU A 55 37.69 13.93 -22.38
CA LEU A 55 38.82 13.95 -23.33
C LEU A 55 40.12 13.43 -22.70
N ILE A 56 40.32 13.65 -21.40
CA ILE A 56 41.49 13.15 -20.66
C ILE A 56 41.36 11.65 -20.43
N GLU A 57 40.19 11.14 -20.01
CA GLU A 57 39.91 9.70 -19.93
C GLU A 57 39.96 9.03 -21.31
N GLY A 58 39.39 9.66 -22.34
CA GLY A 58 39.45 9.18 -23.73
C GLY A 58 40.87 9.11 -24.28
N LYS A 59 41.74 10.08 -23.95
CA LYS A 59 43.17 10.05 -24.29
C LYS A 59 43.96 9.05 -23.44
N HIS A 60 43.60 8.86 -22.17
CA HIS A 60 44.14 7.78 -21.34
C HIS A 60 43.80 6.40 -21.91
N ASN A 61 42.65 6.24 -22.58
CA ASN A 61 42.28 4.98 -23.21
C ASN A 61 42.94 4.73 -24.57
N ILE A 62 43.44 5.77 -25.26
CA ILE A 62 44.04 5.67 -26.61
C ILE A 62 45.59 5.79 -26.58
N GLY A 63 46.17 6.45 -25.58
CA GLY A 63 47.60 6.80 -25.53
C GLY A 63 48.47 5.98 -24.57
N THR A 64 47.91 5.11 -23.74
CA THR A 64 48.68 4.31 -22.77
C THR A 64 48.32 2.82 -22.85
N GLY A 65 48.86 2.18 -23.88
CA GLY A 65 49.44 0.86 -23.66
C GLY A 65 50.57 1.03 -22.63
N SER A 66 50.26 0.74 -21.36
CA SER A 66 51.16 0.76 -20.21
C SER A 66 51.19 2.06 -19.38
N SER A 67 50.97 1.86 -18.07
CA SER A 67 51.35 2.75 -16.97
C SER A 67 50.43 3.90 -16.52
N ALA A 68 49.12 3.68 -16.57
CA ALA A 68 48.18 4.16 -15.54
C ALA A 68 46.91 3.30 -15.55
N LYS A 69 47.12 1.98 -15.62
CA LYS A 69 46.08 1.01 -15.30
C LYS A 69 45.75 1.20 -13.83
N GLY A 70 44.46 1.27 -13.52
CA GLY A 70 43.96 1.19 -12.16
C GLY A 70 44.70 0.11 -11.36
N GLN A 71 45.57 0.56 -10.46
CA GLN A 71 46.01 -0.21 -9.30
C GLN A 71 44.90 -0.21 -8.25
N THR A 72 43.69 -0.54 -8.68
CA THR A 72 42.61 -1.08 -7.86
C THR A 72 41.80 -2.13 -8.61
N ALA A 73 42.04 -2.37 -9.92
CA ALA A 73 41.32 -3.39 -10.68
C ALA A 73 42.21 -4.43 -11.37
N ALA A 74 43.52 -4.18 -11.57
CA ALA A 74 44.41 -5.09 -12.31
C ALA A 74 45.42 -5.89 -11.47
N SER A 75 45.32 -5.84 -10.14
CA SER A 75 46.11 -6.67 -9.19
C SER A 75 45.22 -7.48 -8.25
N ILE A 76 44.11 -8.05 -8.76
CA ILE A 76 43.38 -9.15 -8.10
C ILE A 76 43.92 -10.49 -8.65
N THR A 77 45.23 -10.68 -8.56
CA THR A 77 45.90 -11.99 -8.76
C THR A 77 46.87 -12.32 -7.63
N GLY A 78 46.86 -11.54 -6.55
CA GLY A 78 47.13 -12.06 -5.22
C GLY A 78 45.83 -12.60 -4.66
N SER A 79 45.88 -13.70 -3.91
CA SER A 79 44.78 -14.35 -3.20
C SER A 79 44.02 -13.41 -2.27
N SER A 80 43.26 -12.46 -2.83
CA SER A 80 42.17 -11.79 -2.16
C SER A 80 41.02 -12.79 -2.18
N PRO A 81 40.44 -13.15 -1.03
CA PRO A 81 39.35 -14.12 -1.01
C PRO A 81 38.29 -13.60 -1.98
N ALA A 82 37.96 -14.43 -2.98
CA ALA A 82 36.95 -14.17 -3.99
C ALA A 82 35.85 -13.34 -3.35
N ALA A 83 35.58 -12.16 -3.94
CA ALA A 83 34.62 -11.18 -3.48
C ALA A 83 33.51 -11.90 -2.72
N HIS A 84 33.51 -11.77 -1.39
CA HIS A 84 32.50 -12.31 -0.48
C HIS A 84 31.17 -11.54 -0.70
N ARG A 85 30.67 -11.55 -1.93
CA ARG A 85 29.27 -11.30 -2.27
C ARG A 85 28.52 -12.61 -2.47
N ALA A 86 29.00 -13.70 -1.86
CA ALA A 86 28.08 -14.67 -1.33
C ALA A 86 27.37 -13.97 -0.15
N THR A 87 26.35 -13.16 -0.44
CA THR A 87 25.37 -12.81 0.59
C THR A 87 24.80 -14.13 1.06
N ALA A 88 25.31 -14.66 2.16
CA ALA A 88 24.71 -15.81 2.81
C ALA A 88 23.32 -15.37 3.25
N ILE A 89 22.35 -15.59 2.38
CA ILE A 89 20.95 -15.28 2.65
C ILE A 89 20.56 -16.21 3.80
N VAL A 90 20.27 -15.60 4.94
CA VAL A 90 19.75 -16.25 6.14
C VAL A 90 18.61 -17.19 5.76
N SER A 91 18.45 -18.32 6.46
CA SER A 91 17.45 -19.32 6.09
C SER A 91 16.03 -18.72 6.04
N TRP A 92 15.16 -19.26 5.17
CA TRP A 92 13.81 -18.71 5.00
C TRP A 92 13.01 -18.70 6.31
N CYS A 93 13.16 -19.73 7.15
CA CYS A 93 12.50 -19.80 8.45
C CYS A 93 12.98 -18.73 9.42
N GLU A 94 14.26 -18.39 9.41
CA GLU A 94 14.81 -17.31 10.23
C GLU A 94 14.33 -15.94 9.75
N GLN A 95 14.23 -15.74 8.42
CA GLN A 95 13.62 -14.54 7.84
C GLN A 95 12.16 -14.40 8.28
N PHE A 96 11.37 -15.45 8.12
CA PHE A 96 9.97 -15.49 8.55
C PHE A 96 9.83 -15.18 10.05
N ARG A 97 10.63 -15.84 10.90
CA ARG A 97 10.60 -15.62 12.35
C ARG A 97 10.93 -14.18 12.71
N ALA A 98 11.97 -13.59 12.11
CA ALA A 98 12.36 -12.22 12.37
C ALA A 98 11.26 -11.22 11.95
N LEU A 99 10.66 -11.42 10.78
CA LEU A 99 9.60 -10.57 10.24
C LEU A 99 8.29 -10.71 11.04
N ALA A 100 7.91 -11.92 11.43
CA ALA A 100 6.74 -12.17 12.26
C ALA A 100 6.89 -11.54 13.66
N LEU A 101 8.06 -11.70 14.29
CA LEU A 101 8.35 -11.07 15.58
C LEU A 101 8.35 -9.54 15.49
N ARG A 102 8.88 -8.99 14.39
CA ARG A 102 8.80 -7.54 14.12
C ARG A 102 7.35 -7.10 14.04
N ARG A 103 6.51 -7.83 13.28
CA ARG A 103 5.10 -7.49 13.11
C ARG A 103 4.30 -7.56 14.41
N VAL A 104 4.50 -8.62 15.20
CA VAL A 104 3.87 -8.73 16.54
C VAL A 104 4.31 -7.58 17.44
N ARG A 105 5.60 -7.24 17.43
CA ARG A 105 6.13 -6.12 18.23
C ARG A 105 5.57 -4.78 17.78
N GLN A 106 5.33 -4.60 16.47
CA GLN A 106 4.72 -3.38 15.93
C GLN A 106 3.29 -3.24 16.43
N TRP A 107 2.49 -4.30 16.37
CA TRP A 107 1.14 -4.33 16.94
C TRP A 107 1.11 -4.01 18.43
N TRP A 108 2.03 -4.59 19.21
CA TRP A 108 2.08 -4.34 20.66
C TRP A 108 2.52 -2.92 21.03
N ARG A 109 3.33 -2.27 20.18
CA ARG A 109 3.86 -0.92 20.42
C ARG A 109 2.96 0.18 19.88
N ASP A 110 1.93 -0.16 19.11
CA ASP A 110 0.88 0.75 18.67
C ASP A 110 -0.45 0.42 19.35
N PRO A 111 -0.59 0.73 20.65
CA PRO A 111 -1.79 0.41 21.41
C PRO A 111 -3.00 1.20 20.93
N VAL A 112 -2.82 2.35 20.28
CA VAL A 112 -3.93 3.19 19.81
C VAL A 112 -4.71 2.45 18.74
N MET A 113 -4.02 1.88 17.75
CA MET A 113 -4.66 1.12 16.68
C MET A 113 -5.30 -0.17 17.20
N LEU A 114 -4.63 -0.90 18.09
CA LEU A 114 -5.18 -2.14 18.64
C LEU A 114 -6.42 -1.88 19.52
N VAL A 115 -6.37 -0.85 20.37
CA VAL A 115 -7.50 -0.50 21.24
C VAL A 115 -8.66 0.08 20.44
N SER A 116 -8.40 0.89 19.40
CA SER A 116 -9.45 1.44 18.56
C SER A 116 -10.18 0.35 17.78
N GLU A 117 -9.46 -0.62 17.22
CA GLU A 117 -10.07 -1.78 16.57
C GLU A 117 -10.90 -2.60 17.55
N LEU A 118 -10.32 -2.97 18.70
CA LEU A 118 -11.03 -3.74 19.71
C LEU A 118 -12.30 -3.03 20.18
N ALA A 119 -12.21 -1.72 20.44
CA ALA A 119 -13.36 -0.90 20.82
C ALA A 119 -14.40 -0.85 19.71
N GLN A 120 -13.99 -0.69 18.45
CA GLN A 120 -14.89 -0.68 17.30
C GLN A 120 -15.66 -2.00 17.18
N TYR A 121 -15.00 -3.16 17.27
CA TYR A 121 -15.69 -4.46 17.22
C TYR A 121 -16.65 -4.66 18.40
N ILE A 122 -16.27 -4.28 19.62
CA ILE A 122 -17.15 -4.41 20.79
C ILE A 122 -18.36 -3.48 20.70
N ILE A 123 -18.14 -2.19 20.39
CA ILE A 123 -19.21 -1.20 20.29
C ILE A 123 -20.18 -1.57 19.16
N LEU A 124 -19.64 -1.95 17.99
CA LEU A 124 -20.45 -2.40 16.86
C LEU A 124 -21.23 -3.68 17.21
N GLY A 125 -20.58 -4.66 17.86
CA GLY A 125 -21.23 -5.90 18.27
C GLY A 125 -22.36 -5.68 19.27
N LEU A 126 -22.17 -4.79 20.25
CA LEU A 126 -23.23 -4.39 21.20
C LEU A 126 -24.37 -3.62 20.51
N PHE A 127 -24.04 -2.69 19.63
CA PHE A 127 -25.03 -1.94 18.83
C PHE A 127 -25.89 -2.89 17.99
N LEU A 128 -25.26 -3.76 17.21
CA LEU A 128 -25.96 -4.74 16.38
C LEU A 128 -26.76 -5.74 17.21
N GLY A 129 -26.17 -6.23 18.30
CA GLY A 129 -26.82 -7.20 19.14
C GLY A 129 -28.03 -6.65 19.91
N SER A 130 -28.03 -5.35 20.22
CA SER A 130 -29.18 -4.67 20.81
C SER A 130 -30.25 -4.27 19.79
N LEU A 131 -29.85 -3.96 18.55
CA LEU A 131 -30.75 -3.54 17.48
C LEU A 131 -31.73 -4.65 17.07
N PHE A 132 -31.26 -5.89 17.00
CA PHE A 132 -32.05 -7.04 16.53
C PHE A 132 -32.64 -7.90 17.66
N ARG A 133 -32.61 -7.42 18.90
CA ARG A 133 -33.17 -8.14 20.06
C ARG A 133 -34.56 -7.60 20.42
N PRO A 134 -35.56 -8.46 20.73
CA PRO A 134 -35.59 -9.93 20.62
C PRO A 134 -36.11 -10.43 19.27
N LEU A 135 -35.62 -11.60 18.84
CA LEU A 135 -36.10 -12.31 17.66
C LEU A 135 -37.49 -12.93 17.90
N SER A 136 -38.43 -12.69 16.99
CA SER A 136 -39.77 -13.30 17.00
C SER A 136 -39.73 -14.78 16.57
N GLN A 137 -40.58 -15.61 17.17
CA GLN A 137 -40.81 -17.01 16.76
C GLN A 137 -41.98 -17.18 15.78
N ASN A 138 -42.61 -16.07 15.38
CA ASN A 138 -43.68 -16.09 14.40
C ASN A 138 -43.13 -16.45 13.01
N ALA A 139 -43.81 -17.32 12.29
CA ALA A 139 -43.39 -17.76 10.95
C ALA A 139 -43.40 -16.64 9.89
N THR A 140 -44.12 -15.53 10.13
CA THR A 140 -44.18 -14.38 9.21
C THR A 140 -42.98 -13.45 9.35
N ASP A 141 -42.65 -13.07 10.58
CA ASP A 141 -41.66 -12.01 10.85
C ASP A 141 -40.31 -12.55 11.30
N GLY A 142 -40.31 -13.66 12.07
CA GLY A 142 -39.11 -14.25 12.66
C GLY A 142 -38.01 -14.60 11.64
N PRO A 143 -38.32 -15.28 10.51
CA PRO A 143 -37.31 -15.57 9.49
C PRO A 143 -36.69 -14.29 8.90
N PHE A 144 -37.51 -13.27 8.61
CA PHE A 144 -37.02 -12.02 8.03
C PHE A 144 -36.13 -11.23 9.00
N GLU A 145 -36.49 -11.18 10.28
CA GLU A 145 -35.66 -10.59 11.34
C GLU A 145 -34.27 -11.27 11.42
N ARG A 146 -34.21 -12.60 11.35
CA ARG A 146 -32.93 -13.34 11.34
C ARG A 146 -32.10 -13.04 10.09
N TYR A 147 -32.71 -13.06 8.91
CA TYR A 147 -32.00 -12.76 7.65
C TYR A 147 -31.44 -11.33 7.63
N SER A 148 -32.24 -10.37 8.11
CA SER A 148 -31.83 -8.97 8.18
C SER A 148 -30.71 -8.75 9.20
N ALA A 149 -30.75 -9.42 10.35
CA ALA A 149 -29.66 -9.39 11.33
C ALA A 149 -28.35 -9.91 10.75
N ILE A 150 -28.38 -11.09 10.11
CA ILE A 150 -27.19 -11.70 9.48
C ILE A 150 -26.66 -10.82 8.35
N PHE A 151 -27.54 -10.32 7.47
CA PHE A 151 -27.13 -9.44 6.38
C PHE A 151 -26.47 -8.16 6.90
N PHE A 152 -27.02 -7.54 7.93
CA PHE A 152 -26.49 -6.31 8.49
C PHE A 152 -25.16 -6.53 9.24
N ILE A 153 -24.99 -7.67 9.92
CA ILE A 153 -23.69 -8.12 10.45
C ILE A 153 -22.64 -8.19 9.33
N LEU A 154 -22.94 -8.86 8.22
CA LEU A 154 -22.03 -8.98 7.08
C LEU A 154 -21.72 -7.61 6.45
N ALA A 155 -22.73 -6.74 6.33
CA ALA A 155 -22.59 -5.40 5.77
C ALA A 155 -21.65 -4.51 6.62
N CYS A 156 -21.70 -4.61 7.95
CA CYS A 156 -20.78 -3.86 8.80
C CYS A 156 -19.39 -4.50 8.86
N LEU A 157 -19.32 -5.83 8.88
CA LEU A 157 -18.06 -6.57 8.96
C LEU A 157 -17.23 -6.51 7.67
N CYS A 158 -17.82 -6.28 6.50
CA CYS A 158 -17.04 -6.30 5.27
C CYS A 158 -16.09 -5.11 5.11
N PHE A 159 -16.50 -3.92 5.59
CA PHE A 159 -15.71 -2.69 5.44
C PHE A 159 -14.58 -2.57 6.47
N THR A 160 -14.80 -3.07 7.69
CA THR A 160 -13.84 -2.90 8.80
C THR A 160 -12.44 -3.47 8.49
N PRO A 161 -12.25 -4.77 8.25
CA PRO A 161 -10.93 -5.34 7.93
C PRO A 161 -10.38 -4.80 6.60
N MET A 162 -11.25 -4.53 5.63
CA MET A 162 -10.88 -4.00 4.33
C MET A 162 -10.22 -2.61 4.45
N PHE A 163 -10.78 -1.72 5.27
CA PHE A 163 -10.20 -0.39 5.47
C PHE A 163 -8.94 -0.43 6.33
N THR A 164 -8.90 -1.27 7.38
CA THR A 164 -7.69 -1.48 8.20
C THR A 164 -6.49 -1.85 7.33
N VAL A 165 -6.61 -2.85 6.45
CA VAL A 165 -5.47 -3.29 5.65
C VAL A 165 -5.06 -2.26 4.59
N ILE A 166 -6.03 -1.49 4.05
CA ILE A 166 -5.74 -0.44 3.07
C ILE A 166 -4.88 0.66 3.70
N THR A 167 -5.26 1.14 4.88
CA THR A 167 -4.53 2.21 5.58
C THR A 167 -3.18 1.72 6.09
N TYR A 168 -3.14 0.49 6.62
CA TYR A 168 -1.91 -0.09 7.14
C TYR A 168 -0.87 -0.31 6.03
N PHE A 169 -1.27 -0.96 4.93
CA PHE A 169 -0.34 -1.33 3.88
C PHE A 169 0.28 -0.09 3.22
N GLU A 170 -0.47 1.01 3.08
CA GLU A 170 0.07 2.28 2.56
C GLU A 170 1.26 2.80 3.39
N VAL A 171 1.14 2.78 4.72
CA VAL A 171 2.22 3.22 5.62
C VAL A 171 3.44 2.29 5.51
N GLU A 172 3.22 1.00 5.25
CA GLU A 172 4.27 0.00 5.17
C GLU A 172 4.99 -0.04 3.81
N ARG A 173 4.33 0.35 2.72
CA ARG A 173 4.89 0.34 1.35
C ARG A 173 6.26 0.99 1.18
N PRO A 174 6.54 2.23 1.65
CA PRO A 174 7.84 2.85 1.44
C PRO A 174 8.96 2.08 2.15
N LEU A 175 8.65 1.52 3.33
CA LEU A 175 9.58 0.63 4.04
C LEU A 175 9.83 -0.64 3.22
N LEU A 176 8.77 -1.30 2.75
CA LEU A 176 8.87 -2.51 1.92
C LEU A 176 9.73 -2.29 0.66
N ARG A 177 9.54 -1.17 -0.04
CA ARG A 177 10.36 -0.81 -1.22
C ARG A 177 11.85 -0.71 -0.86
N LYS A 178 12.18 0.04 0.19
CA LYS A 178 13.58 0.22 0.65
C LYS A 178 14.23 -1.08 1.09
N GLU A 179 13.50 -1.91 1.83
CA GLU A 179 14.01 -3.20 2.34
C GLU A 179 14.22 -4.21 1.22
N THR A 180 13.44 -4.10 0.15
CA THR A 180 13.56 -4.99 -0.99
C THR A 180 14.61 -4.53 -2.00
N ALA A 181 14.81 -3.22 -2.15
CA ALA A 181 15.93 -2.65 -2.91
C ALA A 181 17.27 -3.22 -2.44
N THR A 182 17.41 -3.32 -1.12
CA THR A 182 18.60 -3.84 -0.44
C THR A 182 18.64 -5.37 -0.34
N ARG A 183 17.62 -6.07 -0.86
CA ARG A 183 17.47 -7.54 -0.85
C ARG A 183 17.68 -8.17 0.54
N MET A 184 17.18 -7.52 1.60
CA MET A 184 17.35 -8.02 2.98
C MET A 184 16.60 -9.33 3.27
N TYR A 185 15.46 -9.56 2.61
CA TYR A 185 14.65 -10.76 2.77
C TYR A 185 13.88 -11.11 1.50
N THR A 186 13.33 -12.33 1.46
CA THR A 186 12.46 -12.79 0.37
C THR A 186 11.03 -12.28 0.53
N MET A 187 10.38 -11.92 -0.59
CA MET A 187 8.98 -11.47 -0.60
C MET A 187 8.00 -12.52 -0.06
N SER A 188 8.27 -13.80 -0.28
CA SER A 188 7.47 -14.89 0.27
C SER A 188 7.55 -14.96 1.79
N ALA A 189 8.74 -14.80 2.38
CA ALA A 189 8.89 -14.76 3.84
C ALA A 189 8.13 -13.57 4.45
N TYR A 190 8.20 -12.40 3.82
CA TYR A 190 7.46 -11.22 4.22
C TYR A 190 5.94 -11.41 4.16
N TYR A 191 5.41 -11.81 3.00
CA TYR A 191 3.97 -11.94 2.80
C TYR A 191 3.35 -12.96 3.77
N ILE A 192 4.00 -14.12 3.95
CA ILE A 192 3.53 -15.17 4.86
C ILE A 192 3.65 -14.71 6.32
N ALA A 193 4.74 -14.05 6.71
CA ALA A 193 4.89 -13.50 8.06
C ALA A 193 3.79 -12.48 8.40
N MET A 194 3.49 -11.56 7.47
CA MET A 194 2.43 -10.58 7.67
C MET A 194 1.06 -11.24 7.74
N SER A 195 0.76 -12.15 6.80
CA SER A 195 -0.54 -12.85 6.75
C SER A 195 -0.81 -13.68 8.01
N VAL A 196 0.19 -14.39 8.54
CA VAL A 196 0.02 -15.21 9.76
C VAL A 196 -0.24 -14.33 10.97
N VAL A 197 0.47 -13.22 11.14
CA VAL A 197 0.28 -12.34 12.31
C VAL A 197 -1.07 -11.63 12.23
N VAL A 198 -1.49 -11.17 11.05
CA VAL A 198 -2.83 -10.58 10.84
C VAL A 198 -3.92 -11.60 11.16
N LEU A 199 -3.81 -12.82 10.63
CA LEU A 199 -4.77 -13.90 10.90
C LEU A 199 -4.95 -14.13 12.40
N LEU A 200 -3.88 -14.15 13.19
CA LEU A 200 -3.97 -14.35 14.64
C LEU A 200 -4.71 -13.21 15.36
N VAL A 201 -4.46 -11.95 14.97
CA VAL A 201 -5.13 -10.79 15.56
C VAL A 201 -6.62 -10.79 15.19
N GLU A 202 -6.93 -10.97 13.91
CA GLU A 202 -8.31 -10.98 13.41
C GLU A 202 -9.13 -12.14 14.01
N THR A 203 -8.51 -13.30 14.23
CA THR A 203 -9.15 -14.45 14.91
C THR A 203 -9.71 -14.08 16.28
N VAL A 204 -8.99 -13.27 17.05
CA VAL A 204 -9.45 -12.82 18.38
C VAL A 204 -10.53 -11.75 18.25
N LEU A 205 -10.36 -10.79 17.35
CA LEU A 205 -11.33 -9.69 17.16
C LEU A 205 -12.71 -10.22 16.73
N ILE A 206 -12.75 -11.11 15.73
CA ILE A 206 -14.01 -11.69 15.26
C ILE A 206 -14.62 -12.66 16.25
N LEU A 207 -13.81 -13.32 17.10
CA LEU A 207 -14.34 -14.17 18.16
C LEU A 207 -15.10 -13.34 19.18
N LEU A 208 -14.54 -12.21 19.61
CA LEU A 208 -15.20 -11.29 20.53
C LEU A 208 -16.47 -10.67 19.92
N PHE A 209 -16.40 -10.26 18.65
CA PHE A 209 -17.56 -9.76 17.91
C PHE A 209 -18.65 -10.83 17.75
N SER A 210 -18.28 -12.07 17.43
CA SER A 210 -19.23 -13.17 17.27
C SER A 210 -19.88 -13.55 18.61
N ILE A 211 -19.13 -13.62 19.71
CA ILE A 211 -19.69 -13.87 21.04
C ILE A 211 -20.72 -12.78 21.40
N THR A 212 -20.36 -11.51 21.23
CA THR A 212 -21.24 -10.40 21.57
C THR A 212 -22.52 -10.39 20.73
N THR A 213 -22.40 -10.48 19.41
CA THR A 213 -23.58 -10.48 18.52
C THR A 213 -24.44 -11.73 18.67
N TYR A 214 -23.84 -12.92 18.70
CA TYR A 214 -24.57 -14.19 18.68
C TYR A 214 -25.48 -14.37 19.90
N TYR A 215 -24.93 -14.15 21.09
CA TYR A 215 -25.68 -14.32 22.33
C TYR A 215 -26.60 -13.13 22.65
N LEU A 216 -26.28 -11.92 22.19
CA LEU A 216 -27.10 -10.75 22.47
C LEU A 216 -28.37 -10.70 21.60
N ILE A 217 -28.25 -11.04 20.31
CA ILE A 217 -29.39 -11.18 19.38
C ILE A 217 -30.28 -12.35 19.81
N GLY A 218 -29.66 -13.44 20.28
CA GLY A 218 -30.37 -14.66 20.65
C GLY A 218 -30.53 -15.64 19.49
N PHE A 219 -29.47 -15.81 18.69
CA PHE A 219 -29.40 -16.88 17.70
C PHE A 219 -29.52 -18.26 18.35
N ARG A 220 -29.71 -19.29 17.52
CA ARG A 220 -29.97 -20.66 17.99
C ARG A 220 -28.95 -21.11 19.03
N SER A 221 -29.38 -21.63 20.17
CA SER A 221 -28.46 -22.16 21.17
C SER A 221 -27.79 -23.46 20.69
N GLY A 222 -26.48 -23.58 20.94
CA GLY A 222 -25.71 -24.78 20.64
C GLY A 222 -24.25 -24.46 20.34
N ALA A 223 -23.32 -25.22 20.92
CA ALA A 223 -21.88 -25.01 20.70
C ALA A 223 -21.50 -25.24 19.23
N GLU A 224 -22.07 -26.27 18.59
CA GLU A 224 -21.83 -26.58 17.17
C GLU A 224 -22.25 -25.42 16.26
N ASN A 225 -23.48 -24.91 16.43
CA ASN A 225 -24.01 -23.82 15.62
C ASN A 225 -23.20 -22.53 15.82
N PHE A 226 -22.77 -22.24 17.05
CA PHE A 226 -21.91 -21.10 17.33
C PHE A 226 -20.55 -21.21 16.61
N PHE A 227 -19.88 -22.37 16.71
CA PHE A 227 -18.57 -22.54 16.06
C PHE A 227 -18.67 -22.54 14.53
N LEU A 228 -19.74 -23.08 13.95
CA LEU A 228 -20.00 -23.00 12.51
C LEU A 228 -20.27 -21.56 12.07
N HIS A 229 -21.10 -20.82 12.81
CA HIS A 229 -21.37 -19.41 12.57
C HIS A 229 -20.07 -18.57 12.65
N TYR A 230 -19.28 -18.78 13.71
CA TYR A 230 -17.98 -18.16 13.89
C TYR A 230 -17.01 -18.48 12.74
N LEU A 231 -16.91 -19.76 12.34
CA LEU A 231 -16.04 -20.19 11.24
C LEU A 231 -16.37 -19.47 9.93
N VAL A 232 -17.66 -19.39 9.58
CA VAL A 232 -18.11 -18.72 8.36
C VAL A 232 -17.85 -17.21 8.42
N LEU A 233 -18.11 -16.57 9.57
CA LEU A 233 -17.76 -15.15 9.78
C LEU A 233 -16.26 -14.88 9.71
N TRP A 234 -15.45 -15.77 10.28
CA TRP A 234 -13.99 -15.67 10.26
C TRP A 234 -13.45 -15.80 8.83
N LEU A 235 -13.92 -16.76 8.05
CA LEU A 235 -13.56 -16.90 6.64
C LEU A 235 -13.96 -15.67 5.83
N PHE A 236 -15.17 -15.15 6.04
CA PHE A 236 -15.65 -13.95 5.38
C PHE A 236 -14.78 -12.72 5.71
N MET A 237 -14.42 -12.54 6.98
CA MET A 237 -13.56 -11.45 7.41
C MET A 237 -12.18 -11.51 6.74
N LEU A 238 -11.56 -12.70 6.68
CA LEU A 238 -10.28 -12.90 6.01
C LEU A 238 -10.35 -12.63 4.50
N ILE A 239 -11.46 -12.98 3.86
CA ILE A 239 -11.71 -12.67 2.44
C ILE A 239 -11.78 -11.16 2.23
N CYS A 240 -12.51 -10.43 3.08
CA CYS A 240 -12.62 -8.98 3.01
C CYS A 240 -11.28 -8.26 3.27
N GLU A 241 -10.48 -8.74 4.23
CA GLU A 241 -9.10 -8.26 4.44
C GLU A 241 -8.30 -8.43 3.15
N THR A 242 -8.27 -9.62 2.56
CA THR A 242 -7.40 -9.84 1.40
C THR A 242 -7.91 -9.08 0.17
N PHE A 243 -9.22 -8.88 0.06
CA PHE A 243 -9.81 -8.01 -0.94
C PHE A 243 -9.32 -6.56 -0.79
N GLY A 244 -9.28 -6.02 0.44
CA GLY A 244 -8.69 -4.72 0.73
C GLY A 244 -7.21 -4.63 0.35
N LEU A 245 -6.44 -5.69 0.63
CA LEU A 245 -5.02 -5.75 0.28
C LEU A 245 -4.79 -5.68 -1.24
N ILE A 246 -5.63 -6.33 -2.04
CA ILE A 246 -5.57 -6.28 -3.52
C ILE A 246 -5.72 -4.85 -4.02
N PHE A 247 -6.76 -4.14 -3.57
CA PHE A 247 -7.00 -2.75 -3.98
C PHE A 247 -5.96 -1.79 -3.43
N SER A 248 -5.44 -2.07 -2.22
CA SER A 248 -4.29 -1.37 -1.71
C SER A 248 -3.14 -1.53 -2.73
N ALA A 249 -2.64 -2.73 -2.99
CA ALA A 249 -1.50 -2.94 -3.89
C ALA A 249 -1.67 -2.36 -5.32
N LEU A 250 -2.90 -2.27 -5.83
CA LEU A 250 -3.20 -1.69 -7.15
C LEU A 250 -3.22 -0.15 -7.17
N CYS A 251 -3.62 0.49 -6.07
CA CYS A 251 -3.89 1.92 -6.05
C CYS A 251 -2.73 2.71 -5.41
N PRO A 252 -2.39 3.90 -5.94
CA PRO A 252 -1.23 4.68 -5.48
C PRO A 252 -1.46 5.46 -4.17
N SER A 253 -2.71 5.60 -3.74
CA SER A 253 -3.10 6.36 -2.55
C SER A 253 -4.23 5.67 -1.82
N THR A 254 -4.25 5.78 -0.49
CA THR A 254 -5.31 5.29 0.40
C THR A 254 -6.71 5.71 -0.04
N THR A 255 -6.91 6.99 -0.39
CA THR A 255 -8.22 7.50 -0.78
C THR A 255 -8.75 6.82 -2.03
N VAL A 256 -7.87 6.63 -3.03
CA VAL A 256 -8.22 5.97 -4.28
C VAL A 256 -8.51 4.49 -4.03
N ALA A 257 -7.71 3.82 -3.18
CA ALA A 257 -7.91 2.42 -2.81
C ALA A 257 -9.26 2.20 -2.13
N ILE A 258 -9.65 3.07 -1.18
CA ILE A 258 -10.94 2.99 -0.49
C ILE A 258 -12.10 3.13 -1.49
N ILE A 259 -12.07 4.14 -2.36
CA ILE A 259 -13.13 4.36 -3.36
C ILE A 259 -13.22 3.16 -4.31
N ALA A 260 -12.07 2.68 -4.80
CA ALA A 260 -11.99 1.57 -5.74
C ALA A 260 -12.44 0.24 -5.14
N ALA A 261 -12.17 -0.02 -3.85
CA ALA A 261 -12.60 -1.23 -3.15
C ALA A 261 -14.09 -1.20 -2.77
N THR A 262 -14.60 -0.02 -2.36
CA THR A 262 -15.98 0.11 -1.84
C THR A 262 -17.04 -0.12 -2.92
N GLY A 263 -16.83 0.38 -4.14
CA GLY A 263 -17.78 0.23 -5.25
C GLY A 263 -18.12 -1.25 -5.56
N PRO A 264 -17.14 -2.11 -5.85
CA PRO A 264 -17.34 -3.54 -6.06
C PRO A 264 -18.00 -4.23 -4.86
N VAL A 265 -17.59 -3.90 -3.63
CA VAL A 265 -18.20 -4.48 -2.41
C VAL A 265 -19.68 -4.15 -2.30
N ILE A 266 -20.08 -2.91 -2.57
CA ILE A 266 -21.50 -2.51 -2.55
C ILE A 266 -22.31 -3.27 -3.61
N ILE A 267 -21.75 -3.47 -4.81
CA ILE A 267 -22.40 -4.24 -5.88
C ILE A 267 -22.57 -5.70 -5.45
N LEU A 268 -21.50 -6.34 -4.94
CA LEU A 268 -21.55 -7.72 -4.44
C LEU A 268 -22.54 -7.86 -3.27
N MET A 269 -22.55 -6.90 -2.35
CA MET A 269 -23.50 -6.87 -1.23
C MET A 269 -24.96 -6.74 -1.74
N SER A 270 -25.21 -5.89 -2.73
CA SER A 270 -26.54 -5.69 -3.34
C SER A 270 -27.05 -6.95 -4.07
N LEU A 271 -26.14 -7.67 -4.72
CA LEU A 271 -26.40 -8.90 -5.47
C LEU A 271 -26.24 -10.17 -4.62
N SER A 272 -26.21 -10.05 -3.29
CA SER A 272 -26.10 -11.20 -2.36
C SER A 272 -27.39 -12.04 -2.25
N GLY A 273 -28.52 -11.56 -2.78
CA GLY A 273 -29.82 -12.23 -2.75
C GLY A 273 -30.77 -11.76 -1.63
N PHE A 274 -30.27 -11.01 -0.64
CA PHE A 274 -31.13 -10.43 0.41
C PHE A 274 -31.90 -9.19 -0.05
N LEU A 275 -31.20 -8.21 -0.64
CA LEU A 275 -31.79 -6.94 -1.08
C LEU A 275 -32.60 -7.09 -2.38
N THR A 276 -32.20 -8.02 -3.24
CA THR A 276 -32.81 -8.25 -4.55
C THR A 276 -33.57 -9.58 -4.54
N THR A 277 -34.90 -9.52 -4.50
CA THR A 277 -35.79 -10.70 -4.51
C THR A 277 -36.03 -11.28 -5.91
N SER A 278 -35.69 -10.56 -6.97
CA SER A 278 -35.80 -11.05 -8.34
C SER A 278 -34.66 -10.47 -9.15
N THR A 279 -33.55 -11.21 -9.17
CA THR A 279 -32.39 -10.82 -9.97
C THR A 279 -32.72 -11.04 -11.44
N PRO A 280 -32.62 -10.00 -12.30
CA PRO A 280 -32.84 -10.17 -13.73
C PRO A 280 -31.88 -11.21 -14.32
N VAL A 281 -32.30 -11.90 -15.38
CA VAL A 281 -31.53 -12.99 -16.04
C VAL A 281 -30.09 -12.56 -16.38
N TYR A 282 -29.88 -11.30 -16.75
CA TYR A 282 -28.55 -10.77 -17.08
C TYR A 282 -27.59 -10.66 -15.88
N TYR A 283 -28.09 -10.65 -14.64
CA TYR A 283 -27.26 -10.64 -13.42
C TYR A 283 -27.24 -11.98 -12.69
N GLU A 284 -27.90 -13.02 -13.20
CA GLU A 284 -27.96 -14.32 -12.52
C GLU A 284 -26.57 -14.95 -12.30
N TRP A 285 -25.63 -14.74 -13.23
CA TRP A 285 -24.24 -15.19 -13.08
C TRP A 285 -23.53 -14.59 -11.86
N THR A 286 -24.00 -13.45 -11.35
CA THR A 286 -23.36 -12.76 -10.22
C THR A 286 -23.52 -13.52 -8.91
N THR A 287 -24.60 -14.29 -8.72
CA THR A 287 -24.77 -15.10 -7.50
C THR A 287 -23.70 -16.18 -7.38
N TRP A 288 -23.24 -16.72 -8.51
CA TRP A 288 -22.22 -17.78 -8.58
C TRP A 288 -20.80 -17.30 -8.27
N ILE A 289 -20.48 -16.04 -8.57
CA ILE A 289 -19.15 -15.45 -8.30
C ILE A 289 -19.09 -14.69 -6.97
N ASN A 290 -20.24 -14.47 -6.33
CA ASN A 290 -20.34 -13.56 -5.21
C ASN A 290 -20.09 -14.25 -3.86
N PHE A 291 -18.92 -14.02 -3.26
CA PHE A 291 -18.59 -14.56 -1.93
C PHE A 291 -19.57 -14.10 -0.83
N PHE A 292 -20.19 -12.91 -0.94
CA PHE A 292 -21.24 -12.49 0.01
C PHE A 292 -22.45 -13.42 -0.03
N HIS A 293 -22.84 -13.87 -1.22
CA HIS A 293 -23.97 -14.78 -1.38
C HIS A 293 -23.70 -16.11 -0.66
N TYR A 294 -22.54 -16.73 -0.90
CA TYR A 294 -22.17 -17.99 -0.23
C TYR A 294 -22.07 -17.85 1.29
N THR A 295 -21.51 -16.75 1.80
CA THR A 295 -21.45 -16.48 3.23
C THR A 295 -22.85 -16.30 3.82
N LEU A 296 -23.69 -15.48 3.19
CA LEU A 296 -25.05 -15.22 3.65
C LEU A 296 -25.89 -16.49 3.69
N VAL A 297 -25.90 -17.27 2.60
CA VAL A 297 -26.64 -18.54 2.53
C VAL A 297 -26.13 -19.53 3.59
N SER A 298 -24.82 -19.61 3.82
CA SER A 298 -24.25 -20.51 4.85
C SER A 298 -24.69 -20.13 6.26
N LEU A 299 -24.67 -18.83 6.60
CA LEU A 299 -25.10 -18.36 7.92
C LEU A 299 -26.61 -18.54 8.14
N ILE A 300 -27.40 -18.31 7.09
CA ILE A 300 -28.85 -18.55 7.13
C ILE A 300 -29.14 -20.05 7.29
N ASP A 301 -28.45 -20.92 6.56
CA ASP A 301 -28.62 -22.36 6.69
C ASP A 301 -28.30 -22.84 8.11
N ILE A 302 -27.17 -22.40 8.69
CA ILE A 302 -26.80 -22.72 10.10
C ILE A 302 -27.88 -22.28 11.08
N GLU A 303 -28.45 -21.10 10.88
CA GLU A 303 -29.43 -20.52 11.81
C GLU A 303 -30.82 -21.14 11.67
N MET A 304 -31.28 -21.40 10.44
CA MET A 304 -32.64 -21.85 10.15
C MET A 304 -32.80 -23.37 10.25
N ARG A 305 -31.73 -24.12 10.03
CA ARG A 305 -31.75 -25.60 10.04
C ARG A 305 -32.17 -26.14 11.40
N GLY A 306 -33.28 -26.87 11.46
CA GLY A 306 -33.85 -27.38 12.71
C GLY A 306 -34.37 -26.31 13.70
N GLN A 307 -34.72 -25.11 13.23
CA GLN A 307 -35.57 -24.17 13.98
C GLN A 307 -37.04 -24.43 13.68
N GLU A 308 -37.89 -24.23 14.69
CA GLU A 308 -39.35 -24.35 14.57
C GLU A 308 -40.00 -22.98 14.70
N PHE A 309 -40.93 -22.67 13.80
CA PHE A 309 -41.69 -21.42 13.81
C PHE A 309 -43.18 -21.70 13.88
N THR A 310 -43.90 -20.85 14.62
CA THR A 310 -45.35 -20.99 14.79
C THR A 310 -46.06 -20.09 13.79
N ARG A 311 -46.96 -20.66 12.99
CA ARG A 311 -47.84 -19.91 12.09
C ARG A 311 -49.01 -19.30 12.89
N GLN A 312 -49.66 -18.27 12.33
CA GLN A 312 -50.88 -17.70 12.91
C GLN A 312 -52.00 -18.75 13.11
N ASP A 313 -51.98 -19.82 12.30
CA ASP A 313 -52.92 -20.95 12.40
C ASP A 313 -52.56 -21.97 13.52
N GLY A 314 -51.50 -21.71 14.30
CA GLY A 314 -51.01 -22.60 15.36
C GLY A 314 -50.22 -23.82 14.87
N SER A 315 -50.01 -23.96 13.56
CA SER A 315 -49.16 -25.00 12.98
C SER A 315 -47.67 -24.65 13.11
N THR A 316 -46.86 -25.66 13.42
CA THR A 316 -45.40 -25.54 13.46
C THR A 316 -44.84 -25.82 12.06
N VAL A 317 -43.97 -24.94 11.57
CA VAL A 317 -43.25 -25.07 10.30
C VAL A 317 -41.75 -25.05 10.58
N MET A 318 -41.00 -25.86 9.85
CA MET A 318 -39.54 -25.89 9.95
C MET A 318 -38.93 -24.65 9.28
N GLY A 319 -37.86 -24.13 9.86
CA GLY A 319 -37.15 -22.96 9.36
C GLY A 319 -36.64 -23.12 7.92
N GLU A 320 -36.23 -24.32 7.54
CA GLU A 320 -35.70 -24.67 6.20
C GLU A 320 -36.71 -24.40 5.07
N ASP A 321 -38.00 -24.63 5.37
CA ASP A 321 -39.09 -24.41 4.41
C ASP A 321 -39.43 -22.92 4.26
N LEU A 322 -39.09 -22.11 5.27
CA LEU A 322 -39.35 -20.66 5.30
C LEU A 322 -38.20 -19.82 4.68
N VAL A 323 -37.11 -20.46 4.26
CA VAL A 323 -36.01 -19.78 3.55
C VAL A 323 -36.44 -19.43 2.13
N ARG A 324 -36.25 -18.16 1.74
CA ARG A 324 -36.57 -17.63 0.40
C ARG A 324 -35.71 -18.31 -0.67
N ASP A 325 -36.26 -18.50 -1.86
CA ASP A 325 -35.55 -19.20 -2.95
C ASP A 325 -34.23 -18.52 -3.36
N ASN A 326 -34.15 -17.18 -3.38
CA ASN A 326 -32.90 -16.47 -3.67
C ASN A 326 -31.84 -16.57 -2.57
N LEU A 327 -32.21 -17.11 -1.40
CA LEU A 327 -31.33 -17.38 -0.27
C LEU A 327 -31.06 -18.89 -0.13
N LYS A 328 -31.44 -19.68 -1.15
CA LYS A 328 -31.09 -21.09 -1.30
C LYS A 328 -30.19 -21.23 -2.52
N ASN A 329 -29.08 -21.95 -2.37
CA ASN A 329 -28.19 -22.28 -3.49
C ASN A 329 -28.20 -23.77 -3.83
N GLY A 330 -28.97 -24.59 -3.10
CA GLY A 330 -29.06 -26.04 -3.30
C GLY A 330 -27.78 -26.82 -2.95
N LEU A 331 -26.74 -26.14 -2.42
CA LEU A 331 -25.48 -26.74 -2.03
C LEU A 331 -25.48 -27.09 -0.54
N SER A 332 -24.70 -28.10 -0.17
CA SER A 332 -24.47 -28.42 1.23
C SER A 332 -23.64 -27.34 1.92
N LEU A 333 -23.88 -27.10 3.22
CA LEU A 333 -23.07 -26.22 4.06
C LEU A 333 -21.55 -26.47 3.91
N ALA A 334 -21.13 -27.74 3.89
CA ALA A 334 -19.71 -28.09 3.74
C ALA A 334 -19.14 -27.66 2.39
N THR A 335 -19.96 -27.72 1.32
CA THR A 335 -19.55 -27.26 -0.02
C THR A 335 -19.43 -25.74 -0.05
N ASN A 336 -20.34 -25.00 0.60
CA ASN A 336 -20.24 -23.55 0.70
C ASN A 336 -18.98 -23.12 1.47
N ILE A 337 -18.66 -23.78 2.59
CA ILE A 337 -17.44 -23.52 3.35
C ILE A 337 -16.19 -23.81 2.49
N ALA A 338 -16.18 -24.91 1.74
CA ALA A 338 -15.08 -25.22 0.82
C ALA A 338 -14.90 -24.16 -0.28
N ILE A 339 -15.99 -23.64 -0.83
CA ILE A 339 -15.98 -22.54 -1.80
C ILE A 339 -15.40 -21.25 -1.17
N LEU A 340 -15.79 -20.92 0.07
CA LEU A 340 -15.22 -19.77 0.78
C LEU A 340 -13.72 -19.93 1.03
N ILE A 341 -13.26 -21.12 1.40
CA ILE A 341 -11.82 -21.41 1.53
C ILE A 341 -11.12 -21.24 0.17
N ALA A 342 -11.73 -21.71 -0.92
CA ALA A 342 -11.19 -21.51 -2.26
C ALA A 342 -11.09 -20.03 -2.64
N TYR A 343 -12.08 -19.20 -2.32
CA TYR A 343 -12.02 -17.74 -2.48
C TYR A 343 -10.89 -17.11 -1.68
N LEU A 344 -10.74 -17.50 -0.40
CA LEU A 344 -9.66 -17.02 0.45
C LEU A 344 -8.29 -17.34 -0.17
N MET A 345 -8.08 -18.59 -0.61
CA MET A 345 -6.83 -18.98 -1.26
C MET A 345 -6.60 -18.24 -2.58
N PHE A 346 -7.64 -18.09 -3.40
CA PHE A 346 -7.58 -17.36 -4.66
C PHE A 346 -7.17 -15.89 -4.45
N PHE A 347 -7.82 -15.18 -3.54
CA PHE A 347 -7.48 -13.80 -3.25
C PHE A 347 -6.12 -13.66 -2.58
N ARG A 348 -5.70 -14.60 -1.73
CA ARG A 348 -4.35 -14.60 -1.14
C ARG A 348 -3.27 -14.76 -2.21
N ILE A 349 -3.49 -15.64 -3.18
CA ILE A 349 -2.56 -15.82 -4.30
C ILE A 349 -2.48 -14.53 -5.13
N ILE A 350 -3.62 -13.91 -5.47
CA ILE A 350 -3.64 -12.64 -6.21
C ILE A 350 -2.95 -11.53 -5.40
N GLY A 351 -3.25 -11.40 -4.11
CA GLY A 351 -2.62 -10.44 -3.23
C GLY A 351 -1.10 -10.61 -3.19
N TYR A 352 -0.61 -11.85 -3.11
CA TYR A 352 0.83 -12.14 -3.20
C TYR A 352 1.41 -11.71 -4.56
N LEU A 353 0.76 -12.07 -5.67
CA LEU A 353 1.21 -11.71 -7.02
C LEU A 353 1.27 -10.20 -7.24
N LEU A 354 0.36 -9.43 -6.64
CA LEU A 354 0.35 -7.97 -6.72
C LEU A 354 1.41 -7.29 -5.83
N VAL A 355 1.87 -7.97 -4.78
CA VAL A 355 2.97 -7.47 -3.93
C VAL A 355 4.35 -7.76 -4.54
N LEU A 356 4.47 -8.79 -5.39
CA LEU A 356 5.75 -9.16 -6.03
C LEU A 356 6.44 -8.03 -6.83
N PRO A 357 5.74 -7.20 -7.63
CA PRO A 357 6.34 -6.12 -8.41
C PRO A 357 7.08 -5.09 -7.55
N TYR A 358 6.73 -4.92 -6.27
CA TYR A 358 7.45 -4.04 -5.34
C TYR A 358 8.91 -4.45 -5.13
N ARG A 359 9.28 -5.69 -5.50
CA ARG A 359 10.69 -6.12 -5.57
C ARG A 359 11.47 -5.44 -6.68
N ASN A 360 10.84 -5.21 -7.83
CA ASN A 360 11.49 -4.67 -9.01
C ASN A 360 11.33 -3.14 -9.09
N ALA A 361 10.27 -2.58 -8.49
CA ALA A 361 10.03 -1.14 -8.46
C ALA A 361 11.17 -0.36 -7.77
N ALA A 362 11.79 -0.93 -6.74
CA ALA A 362 12.89 -0.26 -6.05
C ALA A 362 14.15 -0.11 -6.93
N SER A 363 14.39 -1.03 -7.88
CA SER A 363 15.45 -0.85 -8.87
C SER A 363 15.08 0.12 -10.00
N GLN A 364 13.78 0.39 -10.19
CA GLN A 364 13.27 1.28 -11.21
C GLN A 364 13.23 2.74 -10.71
N ASP A 365 12.81 2.99 -9.46
CA ASP A 365 12.83 4.35 -8.89
C ASP A 365 14.26 4.92 -8.81
N ASP A 366 15.25 4.10 -8.44
CA ASP A 366 16.66 4.51 -8.45
C ASP A 366 17.15 4.87 -9.86
N ALA A 367 16.56 4.28 -10.90
CA ALA A 367 16.87 4.60 -12.30
C ALA A 367 16.08 5.84 -12.77
N ASP A 368 14.80 5.94 -12.42
CA ASP A 368 13.91 7.03 -12.80
C ASP A 368 14.26 8.35 -12.07
N ASP A 369 14.75 8.31 -10.82
CA ASP A 369 15.26 9.47 -10.09
C ASP A 369 16.58 9.99 -10.70
N VAL A 370 17.43 9.08 -11.18
CA VAL A 370 18.65 9.44 -11.94
C VAL A 370 18.27 10.07 -13.29
N ASP A 371 17.28 9.51 -13.98
CA ASP A 371 16.80 10.02 -15.27
C ASP A 371 16.06 11.35 -15.11
N LYS A 372 15.17 11.52 -14.11
CA LYS A 372 14.51 12.79 -13.81
C LYS A 372 15.49 13.87 -13.37
N ALA A 373 16.49 13.54 -12.55
CA ALA A 373 17.55 14.48 -12.22
C ALA A 373 18.32 14.92 -13.47
N SER A 374 18.50 14.01 -14.45
CA SER A 374 19.12 14.34 -15.74
C SER A 374 18.23 15.22 -16.63
N GLU A 375 16.91 14.97 -16.68
CA GLU A 375 15.93 15.74 -17.45
C GLU A 375 15.65 17.13 -16.88
N GLU A 376 15.53 17.26 -15.55
CA GLU A 376 15.45 18.56 -14.88
C GLU A 376 16.72 19.38 -15.12
N THR A 377 17.89 18.73 -15.10
CA THR A 377 19.13 19.40 -15.45
C THR A 377 19.13 19.85 -16.93
N ASN A 378 18.60 19.04 -17.84
CA ASN A 378 18.57 19.34 -19.28
C ASN A 378 17.58 20.46 -19.65
N SER A 379 16.39 20.45 -19.05
CA SER A 379 15.35 21.49 -19.22
C SER A 379 15.78 22.86 -18.65
N ARG A 380 16.54 22.88 -17.55
CA ARG A 380 17.13 24.12 -17.01
C ARG A 380 18.19 24.73 -17.95
N ALA A 381 18.92 23.92 -18.73
CA ALA A 381 19.82 24.43 -19.76
C ALA A 381 19.09 25.01 -20.98
N THR A 382 18.03 24.34 -21.45
CA THR A 382 17.31 24.80 -22.64
C THR A 382 16.59 26.12 -22.37
N ASN A 383 16.00 26.31 -21.19
CA ASN A 383 15.43 27.60 -20.78
C ASN A 383 16.49 28.71 -20.60
N SER A 384 17.69 28.38 -20.10
CA SER A 384 18.82 29.32 -20.03
C SER A 384 19.33 29.74 -21.41
N ARG A 385 19.23 28.87 -22.43
CA ARG A 385 19.66 29.16 -23.80
C ARG A 385 18.64 30.03 -24.53
N ALA A 386 17.34 29.83 -24.28
CA ALA A 386 16.26 30.64 -24.83
C ALA A 386 16.28 32.10 -24.30
N THR A 387 16.55 32.31 -23.02
CA THR A 387 16.66 33.66 -22.44
C THR A 387 17.92 34.42 -22.91
N SER A 388 19.00 33.71 -23.26
CA SER A 388 20.17 34.34 -23.91
C SER A 388 19.96 34.67 -25.39
N SER A 389 18.99 34.03 -26.05
CA SER A 389 18.65 34.27 -27.45
C SER A 389 17.69 35.44 -27.65
N SER A 390 16.91 35.84 -26.64
CA SER A 390 15.99 36.98 -26.73
C SER A 390 16.58 38.31 -26.27
N ALA A 391 17.85 38.32 -25.83
CA ALA A 391 18.56 39.53 -25.39
C ALA A 391 19.50 40.10 -26.48
N GLY A 392 19.44 39.57 -27.70
CA GLY A 392 20.28 39.94 -28.83
C GLY A 392 19.50 40.58 -29.97
N ASP A 393 18.66 41.57 -29.68
CA ASP A 393 18.25 42.58 -30.67
C ASP A 393 17.57 43.74 -29.94
N VAL A 394 18.29 44.86 -29.81
CA VAL A 394 17.86 46.27 -29.79
C VAL A 394 19.01 47.07 -29.17
N ALA A 395 19.88 47.60 -30.03
CA ALA A 395 20.77 48.70 -29.68
C ALA A 395 20.64 49.78 -30.77
N GLY A 396 20.01 50.90 -30.40
CA GLY A 396 19.97 52.10 -31.23
C GLY A 396 18.95 53.12 -30.74
N GLY A 397 19.41 54.24 -30.15
CA GLY A 397 18.60 55.46 -30.06
C GLY A 397 18.65 56.23 -28.73
N SER A 398 19.42 57.32 -28.75
CA SER A 398 19.53 58.45 -27.80
C SER A 398 18.24 59.04 -27.18
N VAL A 399 18.38 59.45 -25.91
CA VAL A 399 18.00 60.74 -25.26
C VAL A 399 16.50 61.13 -25.16
N VAL A 400 16.03 61.44 -23.93
CA VAL A 400 15.44 62.72 -23.46
C VAL A 400 14.91 62.56 -22.01
N ALA A 401 15.07 63.62 -21.21
CA ALA A 401 14.79 63.78 -19.78
C ALA A 401 13.31 63.98 -19.40
N LEU A 402 12.95 63.82 -18.11
CA LEU A 402 12.40 64.88 -17.22
C LEU A 402 11.78 64.34 -15.89
N THR A 403 12.13 65.02 -14.79
CA THR A 403 11.34 65.37 -13.57
C THR A 403 10.87 64.31 -12.55
N GLY A 404 11.22 64.54 -11.25
CA GLY A 404 10.65 63.88 -10.05
C GLY A 404 9.28 64.48 -9.61
N PRO A 405 8.84 64.47 -8.32
CA PRO A 405 9.44 63.92 -7.08
C PRO A 405 8.48 63.16 -6.10
N ASN A 406 9.06 62.52 -5.08
CA ASN A 406 8.63 62.29 -3.67
C ASN A 406 7.18 61.90 -3.21
N ARG A 407 7.19 60.98 -2.21
CA ARG A 407 6.24 60.68 -1.10
C ARG A 407 4.96 59.86 -1.34
N GLY A 408 4.78 58.83 -0.50
CA GLY A 408 3.49 58.24 -0.15
C GLY A 408 3.59 56.85 0.48
N ALA A 409 3.39 56.76 1.79
CA ALA A 409 3.34 55.53 2.56
C ALA A 409 1.92 54.93 2.59
N THR A 410 1.78 53.62 2.48
CA THR A 410 0.64 52.78 2.94
C THR A 410 1.08 51.31 2.83
N SER A 411 1.41 50.63 3.94
CA SER A 411 0.51 49.81 4.75
C SER A 411 -0.33 48.82 3.94
N LEU A 412 0.08 47.54 3.94
CA LEU A 412 -0.84 46.40 4.04
C LEU A 412 -0.06 45.15 4.44
N ALA A 413 -0.32 44.74 5.67
CA ALA A 413 0.07 43.47 6.26
C ALA A 413 -0.80 42.35 5.71
N VAL A 414 -0.21 41.19 5.43
CA VAL A 414 -0.87 39.89 5.56
C VAL A 414 0.09 38.97 6.29
N MET A 415 -0.24 38.71 7.56
CA MET A 415 0.27 37.61 8.34
C MET A 415 -0.32 36.30 7.79
N GLU A 416 0.49 35.26 7.70
CA GLU A 416 0.00 33.89 7.61
C GLU A 416 0.49 33.14 8.87
N GLU A 417 -0.40 33.07 9.85
CA GLU A 417 -0.35 32.12 10.96
C GLU A 417 -0.76 30.74 10.46
N GLY A 418 -0.10 29.69 10.95
CA GLY A 418 -0.44 28.31 10.61
C GLY A 418 0.29 27.28 11.47
N LYS A 419 0.32 27.48 12.80
CA LYS A 419 0.64 26.44 13.78
C LYS A 419 -0.68 25.97 14.40
N THR A 420 -1.00 24.68 14.28
CA THR A 420 -1.40 23.71 15.34
C THR A 420 -2.48 22.72 14.88
N ALA A 421 -2.26 21.44 15.21
CA ALA A 421 -3.22 20.36 15.54
C ALA A 421 -4.18 19.92 14.39
N TYR A 422 -4.40 18.63 14.13
CA TYR A 422 -4.57 17.46 15.01
C TYR A 422 -4.02 16.18 14.39
#